data_AF-A0A4Q3J236-F1
#
_entry.id   AF-A0A4Q3J236-F1
#
_cell.length_a   1.000
_cell.length_b   1.000
_cell.length_c   1.000
_cell.angle_alpha   90.00
_cell.angle_beta   90.00
_cell.angle_gamma   90.00
#
_symmetry.space_group_name_H-M   'P 1'
#
loop_
_entity.id
_entity.type
_entity.pdbx_description
1 polymer ?
#
loop_
_entity_poly.entity_id
_entity_poly.type
_entity_poly.pdbx_seq_one_letter_code
_entity_poly.pdbx_strand_id
1 'polypeptide(L)'
;MTTITEAGPSALPHRAIRLGNVIRYAIVGALALALMYIVWGLYLAGEPLFAMVVMALLIGIVVIFGANRFYTARFVFPAIAAVLIFIALPVLYTSYVGFTNFGARNLLTFDRVVAYHLGQRAIDKSTERPFALVPADGGYQLFLPEGDAGLISPP
;
A
#
# COMPACT_ATOMS: atom_id res chain seq x y z
N MET A 1 67.05 28.92 32.73
CA MET A 1 67.12 28.85 31.26
C MET A 1 66.09 27.82 30.82
N THR A 2 64.87 28.28 30.55
CA THR A 2 63.66 27.48 30.29
C THR A 2 63.47 27.34 28.79
N THR A 3 63.71 26.16 28.24
CA THR A 3 63.36 25.85 26.84
C THR A 3 61.93 25.35 26.80
N ILE A 4 61.03 26.21 26.32
CA ILE A 4 59.65 25.85 25.99
C ILE A 4 59.69 25.03 24.70
N THR A 5 59.39 23.73 24.81
CA THR A 5 59.18 22.86 23.64
C THR A 5 57.86 23.27 22.98
N GLU A 6 57.93 23.81 21.76
CA GLU A 6 56.76 24.10 20.95
C GLU A 6 55.98 22.82 20.66
N ALA A 7 54.74 22.75 21.17
CA ALA A 7 53.78 21.74 20.76
C ALA A 7 53.33 22.06 19.33
N GLY A 8 53.83 21.28 18.36
CA GLY A 8 53.41 21.38 16.95
C GLY A 8 51.89 21.23 16.81
N PRO A 9 51.29 21.84 15.77
CA PRO A 9 49.84 21.94 15.62
C PRO A 9 49.21 20.54 15.60
N SER A 10 48.32 20.29 16.56
CA SER A 10 47.53 19.07 16.63
C SER A 10 46.71 18.93 15.35
N ALA A 11 47.13 18.05 14.45
CA ALA A 11 46.39 17.73 13.24
C ALA A 11 45.00 17.22 13.64
N LEU A 12 43.97 18.01 13.35
CA LEU A 12 42.59 17.61 13.54
C LEU A 12 42.36 16.31 12.77
N PRO A 13 41.72 15.27 13.35
CA PRO A 13 41.43 14.05 12.63
C PRO A 13 40.44 14.39 11.51
N HIS A 14 40.93 14.57 10.29
CA HIS A 14 40.09 14.66 9.11
C HIS A 14 39.33 13.35 8.99
N ARG A 15 38.05 13.38 9.36
CA ARG A 15 37.10 12.27 9.26
C ARG A 15 36.85 12.04 7.77
N ALA A 16 37.79 11.39 7.10
CA ALA A 16 37.71 11.07 5.69
C ALA A 16 36.44 10.24 5.47
N ILE A 17 35.44 10.88 4.86
CA ILE A 17 34.19 10.24 4.52
C ILE A 17 34.54 9.15 3.50
N ARG A 18 34.49 7.89 3.93
CA ARG A 18 34.73 6.76 3.02
C ARG A 18 33.60 6.76 1.99
N LEU A 19 33.93 7.04 0.73
CA LEU A 19 32.98 7.12 -0.39
C LEU A 19 32.05 5.88 -0.45
N GLY A 20 32.56 4.69 -0.15
CA GLY A 20 31.78 3.45 -0.10
C GLY A 20 30.66 3.46 0.94
N ASN A 21 30.84 4.14 2.08
CA ASN A 21 29.77 4.28 3.07
C ASN A 21 28.69 5.26 2.59
N VAL A 22 29.07 6.33 1.90
CA VAL A 22 28.12 7.29 1.32
C VAL A 22 27.23 6.62 0.29
N ILE A 23 27.83 5.87 -0.65
CA ILE A 23 27.09 5.13 -1.68
C ILE A 23 26.15 4.12 -1.02
N ARG A 24 26.63 3.37 -0.02
CA ARG A 24 25.79 2.43 0.71
C ARG A 24 24.59 3.10 1.38
N TYR A 25 24.80 4.21 2.10
CA TYR A 25 23.70 4.92 2.74
C TYR A 25 22.75 5.55 1.73
N ALA A 26 23.25 6.03 0.59
CA ALA A 26 22.42 6.53 -0.50
C ALA A 26 21.52 5.43 -1.08
N ILE A 27 22.07 4.23 -1.34
CA ILE A 27 21.30 3.08 -1.84
C ILE A 27 20.23 2.65 -0.81
N VAL A 28 20.61 2.49 0.46
CA VAL A 28 19.66 2.10 1.51
C VAL A 28 18.59 3.17 1.71
N GLY A 29 18.96 4.45 1.68
CA GLY A 29 18.03 5.57 1.78
C GLY A 29 17.05 5.63 0.60
N ALA A 30 17.54 5.47 -0.63
CA ALA A 30 16.70 5.45 -1.82
C ALA A 30 15.71 4.26 -1.78
N LEU A 31 16.19 3.07 -1.41
CA LEU A 31 15.34 1.90 -1.23
C LEU A 31 14.31 2.10 -0.12
N ALA A 32 14.71 2.73 0.98
CA ALA A 32 13.82 3.02 2.10
C ALA A 32 12.70 3.98 1.69
N LEU A 33 13.01 5.03 0.94
CA LEU A 33 12.02 5.98 0.41
C LEU A 33 11.06 5.29 -0.57
N ALA A 34 11.57 4.45 -1.47
CA ALA A 34 10.74 3.69 -2.40
C ALA A 34 9.77 2.75 -1.67
N LEU A 35 10.27 1.99 -0.69
CA LEU A 35 9.43 1.10 0.12
C LEU A 35 8.43 1.88 0.98
N MET A 36 8.83 3.01 1.56
CA MET A 36 7.93 3.87 2.32
C MET A 36 6.80 4.42 1.44
N TYR A 37 7.10 4.80 0.21
CA TYR A 37 6.08 5.22 -0.76
C TYR A 37 5.09 4.09 -1.06
N ILE A 38 5.56 2.85 -1.19
CA ILE A 38 4.69 1.67 -1.35
C ILE A 38 3.83 1.46 -0.09
N VAL A 39 4.39 1.54 1.11
CA VAL A 39 3.63 1.43 2.36
C VAL A 39 2.53 2.48 2.43
N TRP A 40 2.85 3.73 2.10
CA TRP A 40 1.88 4.82 2.03
C TRP A 40 0.76 4.52 1.03
N GLY A 41 1.10 4.07 -0.18
CA GLY A 41 0.14 3.68 -1.20
C GLY A 41 -0.79 2.54 -0.75
N LEU A 42 -0.25 1.50 -0.11
CA LEU A 42 -1.03 0.38 0.43
C LEU A 42 -1.99 0.83 1.54
N TYR A 43 -1.54 1.73 2.41
CA TYR A 43 -2.40 2.28 3.46
C TYR A 43 -3.57 3.07 2.88
N LEU A 44 -3.30 3.93 1.88
CA LEU A 44 -4.35 4.68 1.19
C LEU A 44 -5.29 3.81 0.36
N ALA A 45 -4.80 2.68 -0.17
CA ALA A 45 -5.61 1.70 -0.89
C ALA A 45 -6.53 0.87 0.04
N GLY A 46 -6.45 1.07 1.36
CA GLY A 46 -7.26 0.32 2.33
C GLY A 46 -6.72 -1.07 2.65
N GLU A 47 -5.44 -1.33 2.39
CA GLU A 47 -4.77 -2.63 2.59
C GLU A 47 -3.75 -2.58 3.75
N PRO A 48 -4.20 -2.37 5.01
CA PRO A 48 -3.31 -2.12 6.15
C PRO A 48 -2.45 -3.33 6.52
N LEU A 49 -2.94 -4.56 6.30
CA LEU A 49 -2.17 -5.78 6.59
C LEU A 49 -0.91 -5.85 5.72
N PHE A 50 -1.04 -5.65 4.41
CA PHE A 50 0.09 -5.63 3.49
C PHE A 50 1.01 -4.44 3.78
N ALA A 51 0.47 -3.27 4.10
CA ALA A 51 1.25 -2.10 4.51
C ALA A 51 2.16 -2.42 5.72
N MET A 52 1.65 -3.12 6.73
CA MET A 52 2.44 -3.54 7.90
C MET A 52 3.56 -4.52 7.55
N VAL A 53 3.31 -5.47 6.64
CA VAL A 53 4.34 -6.44 6.21
C VAL A 53 5.48 -5.73 5.49
N VAL A 54 5.17 -4.85 4.54
CA VAL A 54 6.17 -4.08 3.81
C VAL A 54 6.91 -3.12 4.75
N MET A 55 6.23 -2.52 5.73
CA MET A 55 6.85 -1.69 6.76
C MET A 55 7.84 -2.49 7.62
N ALA A 56 7.48 -3.71 8.04
CA ALA A 56 8.39 -4.57 8.79
C ALA A 56 9.65 -4.93 7.98
N LEU A 57 9.50 -5.20 6.68
CA LEU A 57 10.63 -5.41 5.77
C LEU A 57 11.50 -4.18 5.62
N LEU A 58 10.89 -3.00 5.45
CA LEU A 58 11.58 -1.72 5.38
C LEU A 58 12.44 -1.50 6.63
N ILE A 59 11.86 -1.69 7.82
CA ILE A 59 12.60 -1.57 9.09
C ILE A 59 13.77 -2.56 9.12
N GLY A 60 13.53 -3.82 8.74
CA GLY A 60 14.57 -4.84 8.66
C GLY A 60 15.73 -4.45 7.73
N ILE A 61 15.41 -3.96 6.53
CA ILE A 61 16.38 -3.50 5.54
C ILE A 61 17.22 -2.34 6.11
N VAL A 62 16.57 -1.31 6.64
CA VAL A 62 17.27 -0.12 7.17
C VAL A 62 18.17 -0.50 8.36
N VAL A 63 17.71 -1.35 9.27
CA VAL A 63 18.48 -1.77 10.45
C VAL A 63 19.67 -2.64 10.04
N ILE A 64 19.45 -3.69 9.24
CA ILE A 64 20.47 -4.71 8.92
C ILE A 64 21.49 -4.19 7.90
N PHE A 65 21.04 -3.42 6.92
CA PHE A 65 21.92 -2.86 5.88
C PHE A 65 22.41 -1.45 6.22
N GLY A 66 21.85 -0.76 7.22
CA GLY A 66 22.35 0.53 7.71
C GLY A 66 23.48 0.41 8.73
N ALA A 67 23.44 -0.56 9.64
CA ALA A 67 24.47 -0.73 10.67
C ALA A 67 25.57 -1.73 10.26
N ASN A 68 26.81 -1.48 10.67
CA ASN A 68 27.94 -2.42 10.45
C ASN A 68 27.88 -3.65 11.37
N ARG A 69 27.22 -3.53 12.52
CA ARG A 69 27.06 -4.60 13.52
C ARG A 69 26.35 -5.85 12.96
N PHE A 70 25.49 -5.69 11.97
CA PHE A 70 24.66 -6.76 11.41
C PHE A 70 25.20 -7.37 10.11
N TYR A 71 26.52 -7.33 9.88
CA TYR A 71 27.11 -7.83 8.63
C TYR A 71 26.70 -9.27 8.30
N THR A 72 26.80 -10.20 9.27
CA THR A 72 26.40 -11.60 9.10
C THR A 72 24.90 -11.76 8.82
N ALA A 73 24.06 -10.93 9.46
CA ALA A 73 22.61 -11.01 9.31
C ALA A 73 22.14 -10.67 7.90
N ARG A 74 22.92 -9.93 7.09
CA ARG A 74 22.57 -9.59 5.70
C ARG A 74 22.43 -10.81 4.80
N PHE A 75 23.14 -11.89 5.11
CA PHE A 75 23.07 -13.15 4.34
C PHE A 75 21.87 -14.01 4.74
N VAL A 76 21.44 -13.92 6.00
CA VAL A 76 20.34 -14.74 6.54
C VAL A 76 18.99 -14.02 6.40
N PHE A 77 19.00 -12.68 6.40
CA PHE A 77 17.79 -11.86 6.37
C PHE A 77 16.85 -12.18 5.21
N PRO A 78 17.30 -12.30 3.93
CA PRO A 78 16.38 -12.60 2.84
C PRO A 78 15.66 -13.95 3.02
N ALA A 79 16.36 -14.95 3.54
CA ALA A 79 15.78 -16.27 3.82
C ALA A 79 14.75 -16.19 4.96
N ILE A 80 15.07 -15.51 6.06
CA ILE A 80 14.13 -15.30 7.17
C ILE A 80 12.91 -14.51 6.70
N ALA A 81 13.10 -13.44 5.92
CA ALA A 81 12.00 -12.66 5.36
C ALA A 81 11.07 -13.53 4.52
N ALA A 82 11.63 -14.37 3.63
CA ALA A 82 10.84 -15.28 2.82
C ALA A 82 10.06 -16.29 3.69
N VAL A 83 10.70 -16.90 4.69
CA VAL A 83 10.01 -17.82 5.62
C VAL A 83 8.89 -17.09 6.37
N LEU A 84 9.12 -15.87 6.86
CA LEU A 84 8.10 -15.11 7.58
C LEU A 84 6.93 -14.74 6.67
N ILE A 85 7.16 -14.31 5.44
CA ILE A 85 6.12 -13.86 4.51
C ILE A 85 5.34 -15.03 3.92
N PHE A 86 6.02 -16.11 3.52
CA PHE A 86 5.40 -17.20 2.76
C PHE A 86 4.99 -18.39 3.61
N ILE A 87 5.51 -18.51 4.84
CA ILE A 87 5.18 -19.62 5.74
C ILE A 87 4.49 -19.09 7.00
N ALA A 88 5.16 -18.25 7.77
CA ALA A 88 4.64 -17.82 9.07
C ALA A 88 3.36 -16.98 8.93
N LEU A 89 3.36 -16.00 8.01
CA LEU A 89 2.22 -15.12 7.81
C LEU A 89 0.95 -15.86 7.35
N PRO A 90 0.99 -16.75 6.35
CA PRO A 90 -0.18 -17.55 5.99
C PRO A 90 -0.68 -18.43 7.14
N VAL A 91 0.23 -19.06 7.89
CA VAL A 91 -0.15 -19.90 9.05
C VAL A 91 -0.82 -19.07 10.15
N LEU A 92 -0.27 -17.90 10.47
CA LEU A 92 -0.88 -16.99 11.45
C LEU A 92 -2.22 -16.45 10.97
N TYR A 93 -2.32 -16.10 9.69
CA TYR A 93 -3.56 -15.62 9.10
C TYR A 93 -4.66 -16.67 9.13
N THR A 94 -4.37 -17.92 8.72
CA THR A 94 -5.37 -19.00 8.79
C THR A 94 -5.77 -19.33 10.22
N SER A 95 -4.80 -19.33 11.15
CA SER A 95 -5.10 -19.49 12.58
C SER A 95 -6.03 -18.39 13.09
N TYR A 96 -5.76 -17.13 12.74
CA TYR A 96 -6.61 -15.99 13.08
C TYR A 96 -8.02 -16.13 12.51
N VAL A 97 -8.14 -16.45 11.22
CA VAL A 97 -9.44 -16.69 10.56
C VAL A 97 -10.20 -17.82 11.25
N GLY A 98 -9.51 -18.85 11.73
CA GLY A 98 -10.12 -19.96 12.50
C GLY A 98 -10.80 -19.54 13.81
N PHE A 99 -10.44 -18.38 14.39
CA PHE A 99 -11.13 -17.82 15.55
C PHE A 99 -12.32 -16.91 15.18
N THR A 100 -12.60 -16.71 13.90
CA THR A 100 -13.70 -15.88 13.41
C THR A 100 -14.85 -16.73 12.86
N ASN A 101 -16.06 -16.16 12.77
CA ASN A 101 -17.19 -16.80 12.10
C ASN A 101 -17.16 -16.58 10.57
N PHE A 102 -15.97 -16.66 9.96
CA PHE A 102 -15.77 -16.51 8.53
C PHE A 102 -16.10 -17.81 7.80
N GLY A 103 -17.02 -17.76 6.83
CA GLY A 103 -17.47 -18.94 6.09
C GLY A 103 -18.50 -18.57 5.03
N ALA A 104 -19.08 -19.57 4.33
CA ALA A 104 -19.94 -19.34 3.17
C ALA A 104 -21.12 -18.38 3.40
N ARG A 105 -21.65 -18.31 4.63
CA ARG A 105 -22.74 -17.38 5.00
C ARG A 105 -22.24 -15.98 5.40
N ASN A 106 -20.97 -15.83 5.79
CA ASN A 106 -20.38 -14.62 6.35
C ASN A 106 -19.05 -14.30 5.64
N LEU A 107 -19.13 -14.01 4.34
CA LEU A 107 -17.97 -13.68 3.51
C LEU A 107 -17.69 -12.17 3.45
N LEU A 108 -18.74 -11.37 3.62
CA LEU A 108 -18.71 -9.93 3.44
C LEU A 108 -18.44 -9.24 4.78
N THR A 109 -17.73 -8.12 4.72
CA THR A 109 -17.65 -7.20 5.85
C THR A 109 -19.01 -6.53 6.08
N PHE A 110 -19.24 -6.04 7.29
CA PHE A 110 -20.50 -5.39 7.67
C PHE A 110 -20.93 -4.29 6.67
N ASP A 111 -20.02 -3.38 6.33
CA ASP A 111 -20.31 -2.27 5.40
C ASP A 111 -20.73 -2.76 4.01
N ARG A 112 -20.12 -3.85 3.53
CA ARG A 112 -20.47 -4.48 2.25
C ARG A 112 -21.84 -5.14 2.30
N VAL A 113 -22.20 -5.77 3.42
CA VAL A 113 -23.55 -6.34 3.62
C VAL A 113 -24.60 -5.23 3.62
N VAL A 114 -24.35 -4.12 4.31
CA VAL A 114 -25.26 -2.97 4.34
C VAL A 114 -25.44 -2.38 2.94
N ALA A 115 -24.33 -2.12 2.24
CA ALA A 115 -24.37 -1.61 0.86
C ALA A 115 -25.12 -2.56 -0.08
N TYR A 116 -24.92 -3.88 0.07
CA TYR A 116 -25.65 -4.88 -0.71
C TYR A 116 -27.16 -4.80 -0.48
N HIS A 117 -27.61 -4.77 0.78
CA HIS A 117 -29.04 -4.71 1.10
C HIS A 117 -29.68 -3.39 0.69
N LEU A 118 -29.01 -2.25 0.90
CA LEU A 118 -29.49 -0.94 0.45
C LEU A 118 -29.51 -0.82 -1.08
N GLY A 119 -28.66 -1.57 -1.77
CA GLY A 119 -28.65 -1.67 -3.23
C GLY A 119 -29.79 -2.52 -3.79
N GLN A 120 -30.49 -3.31 -2.96
CA GLN A 120 -31.63 -4.10 -3.42
C GLN A 120 -32.80 -3.19 -3.76
N ARG A 121 -33.29 -3.30 -5.00
CA ARG A 121 -34.42 -2.52 -5.50
C ARG A 121 -35.59 -3.45 -5.79
N ALA A 122 -36.76 -3.08 -5.28
CA ALA A 122 -38.01 -3.63 -5.78
C ALA A 122 -38.44 -2.79 -7.00
N ILE A 123 -38.75 -3.45 -8.11
CA ILE A 123 -39.30 -2.79 -9.30
C ILE A 123 -40.82 -2.72 -9.13
N ASP A 124 -41.34 -1.50 -9.05
CA ASP A 124 -42.78 -1.28 -9.13
C ASP A 124 -43.21 -1.15 -10.59
N LYS A 125 -43.87 -2.20 -11.10
CA LYS A 125 -44.37 -2.24 -12.49
C LYS A 125 -45.37 -1.13 -12.81
N SER A 126 -46.07 -0.59 -11.81
CA SER A 126 -47.01 0.52 -12.04
C SER A 126 -46.31 1.83 -12.40
N THR A 127 -45.02 1.94 -12.09
CA THR A 127 -44.17 3.11 -12.38
C THR A 127 -43.31 2.88 -13.64
N GLU A 128 -43.44 1.75 -14.33
CA GLU A 128 -42.74 1.50 -15.59
C GLU A 128 -43.13 2.57 -16.63
N ARG A 129 -42.12 3.18 -17.24
CA ARG A 129 -42.29 4.17 -18.30
C ARG A 129 -41.73 3.60 -19.60
N PRO A 130 -42.48 3.66 -20.71
CA PRO A 130 -41.92 3.32 -22.01
C PRO A 130 -40.76 4.26 -22.33
N PHE A 131 -39.74 3.75 -23.03
CA PHE A 131 -38.67 4.57 -23.56
C PHE A 131 -38.23 4.03 -24.92
N ALA A 132 -37.69 4.90 -25.76
CA ALA A 132 -37.09 4.54 -27.05
C ALA A 132 -35.71 5.17 -27.18
N LEU A 133 -34.82 4.52 -27.94
CA LEU A 133 -33.55 5.11 -28.35
C LEU A 133 -33.69 5.60 -29.79
N VAL A 134 -33.50 6.90 -29.99
CA VAL A 134 -33.64 7.55 -31.30
C VAL A 134 -32.23 7.91 -31.81
N PRO A 135 -31.87 7.59 -33.06
CA PRO A 135 -30.59 8.00 -33.62
C PRO A 135 -30.50 9.53 -33.70
N ALA A 136 -29.37 10.08 -33.25
CA ALA A 136 -29.03 11.51 -33.33
C ALA A 136 -27.59 11.66 -33.84
N ASP A 137 -27.20 12.86 -34.26
CA ASP A 137 -25.88 13.10 -34.87
C ASP A 137 -24.73 12.66 -33.93
N GLY A 138 -24.13 11.51 -34.26
CA GLY A 138 -23.02 10.92 -33.51
C GLY A 138 -23.39 9.92 -32.40
N GLY A 139 -24.67 9.58 -32.19
CA GLY A 139 -25.07 8.64 -31.14
C GLY A 139 -26.56 8.31 -31.07
N TYR A 140 -27.03 8.03 -29.86
CA TYR A 140 -28.43 7.75 -29.56
C TYR A 140 -28.92 8.69 -28.46
N GLN A 141 -30.13 9.21 -28.61
CA GLN A 141 -30.82 9.97 -27.58
C GLN A 141 -31.94 9.12 -26.96
N LEU A 142 -32.12 9.27 -25.65
CA LEU A 142 -33.19 8.62 -24.91
C LEU A 142 -34.47 9.45 -25.06
N PHE A 143 -35.53 8.81 -25.57
CA PHE A 143 -36.87 9.39 -25.68
C PHE A 143 -37.81 8.75 -24.65
N LEU A 144 -38.46 9.59 -23.86
CA LEU A 144 -39.46 9.23 -22.85
C LEU A 144 -40.82 9.82 -23.29
N PRO A 145 -41.80 9.00 -23.71
CA PRO A 145 -43.12 9.48 -24.08
C PRO A 145 -43.87 10.03 -22.87
N GLU A 146 -44.33 11.27 -22.92
CA GLU A 146 -45.10 11.92 -21.85
C GLU A 146 -46.30 12.70 -22.44
N GLY A 147 -47.49 12.10 -22.47
CA GLY A 147 -48.65 12.71 -23.12
C GLY A 147 -48.46 12.91 -24.64
N ASP A 148 -48.86 14.06 -25.18
CA ASP A 148 -48.75 14.39 -26.62
C ASP A 148 -47.35 14.85 -27.06
N ALA A 149 -46.45 15.16 -26.12
CA ALA A 149 -45.07 15.62 -26.40
C ALA A 149 -44.08 14.91 -25.47
N GLY A 150 -43.18 14.09 -26.01
CA GLY A 150 -42.19 13.36 -25.20
C GLY A 150 -40.94 14.17 -24.85
N LEU A 151 -40.23 13.72 -23.82
CA LEU A 151 -38.94 14.26 -23.40
C LEU A 151 -37.81 13.56 -24.17
N ILE A 152 -36.82 14.34 -24.64
CA ILE A 152 -35.61 13.82 -25.26
C ILE A 152 -34.39 14.22 -24.44
N SER A 153 -33.44 13.29 -24.26
CA SER A 153 -32.20 13.60 -23.56
C SER A 153 -31.34 14.59 -24.37
N PRO A 154 -30.53 15.43 -23.72
CA PRO A 154 -29.48 16.19 -24.40
C PRO A 154 -28.53 15.26 -25.18
N PRO A 155 -27.88 15.77 -26.25
CA PRO A 155 -26.82 15.03 -26.95
C PRO A 155 -25.62 14.74 -26.05
#